data_AF-A0A1Y2VXG0-F1
#
_entry.id   AF-A0A1Y2VXG0-F1
#
_cell.length_a   1.000
_cell.length_b   1.000
_cell.length_c   1.000
_cell.angle_alpha   90.00
_cell.angle_beta   90.00
_cell.angle_gamma   90.00
#
_symmetry.space_group_name_H-M   'P 1'
#
loop_
_entity.id
_entity.type
_entity.pdbx_description
1 polymer ?
#
loop_
_entity_poly.entity_id
_entity_poly.type
_entity_poly.pdbx_seq_one_letter_code
_entity_poly.pdbx_strand_id
1 'polypeptide(L)'
;MGILDQFLSPWVLAVGFVALGAYYYIYPYFTTYGHLRDIPSPFPAQFTNFWLLYAARRGKRQFVVDEAHKKLGPLVRIQPNHISVADDEAINIIYGHGNGFLKSDFYDAFVSIKRGLFNTRDRTEHTRKRKLISSTFAPKAIIQFEPYIYQNLALFVDKWDELVENSPGGKKTAFIDCLKWFNYVAFDTIGDLAFGAPFGMLKAGADIAEIRMSVDAPPIHAPAVEILNRRGEVSATLGCYPYLKPYAKWLPDPFFSKGLAAVQNLAGIAIARVKDRLENPPQINRTDLLAKLQEGRDDKGEPLGFEELTAEALTQLIAGSDTTSNTSCALLYHAARTPGVLEKMQKELDEASPDDSIKVPDYEAIKNLPYLQMVINETLRIHSTSGIGLPREIPPDSPGVTILGHYFPPGTVLSVPTYSIHHSREIWGPDADEFRPERWADPSLRQRNAFIPFSTGPRACVGRNVAEMEMKMIVATWARRYDVFLCQDEMLTREGFLRKPLALEIGLRRRRWVCAYVTVVRHLDVFFWLALGHGEALLGHLEDLRHGHFPVVVAVAYRLTYVSLGVGALTQLPVGMIRHQGGYLYLGIPSGWSDRIA
;
A
#
# COMPACT_ATOMS: atom_id res chain seq x y z
N MET A 1 -52.25 -45.36 -12.77
CA MET A 1 -50.79 -45.39 -13.05
C MET A 1 -50.31 -44.16 -13.82
N GLY A 2 -51.02 -43.67 -14.85
CA GLY A 2 -50.56 -42.50 -15.64
C GLY A 2 -50.36 -41.16 -14.90
N ILE A 3 -51.05 -40.89 -13.79
CA ILE A 3 -50.82 -39.68 -12.98
C ILE A 3 -49.52 -39.81 -12.14
N LEU A 4 -49.22 -41.01 -11.64
CA LEU A 4 -48.00 -41.28 -10.87
C LEU A 4 -46.73 -41.24 -11.75
N ASP A 5 -46.83 -41.69 -13.01
CA ASP A 5 -45.73 -41.58 -13.98
C ASP A 5 -45.41 -40.12 -14.35
N GLN A 6 -46.40 -39.22 -14.30
CA GLN A 6 -46.16 -37.79 -14.49
C GLN A 6 -45.43 -37.17 -13.30
N PHE A 7 -45.76 -37.54 -12.05
CA PHE A 7 -45.07 -37.05 -10.85
C PHE A 7 -43.62 -37.57 -10.71
N LEU A 8 -43.33 -38.75 -11.28
CA LEU A 8 -41.99 -39.36 -11.28
C LEU A 8 -41.18 -39.04 -12.54
N SER A 9 -41.70 -38.19 -13.43
CA SER A 9 -40.97 -37.75 -14.62
C SER A 9 -39.72 -36.95 -14.23
N PRO A 10 -38.55 -37.19 -14.86
CA PRO A 10 -37.34 -36.38 -14.67
C PRO A 10 -37.59 -34.87 -14.84
N TRP A 11 -38.59 -34.50 -15.64
CA TRP A 11 -38.98 -33.10 -15.85
C TRP A 11 -39.67 -32.47 -14.63
N VAL A 12 -40.47 -33.22 -13.87
CA VAL A 12 -41.08 -32.70 -12.64
C VAL A 12 -40.03 -32.46 -11.57
N LEU A 13 -39.02 -33.33 -11.47
CA LEU A 13 -37.88 -33.11 -10.59
C LEU A 13 -37.04 -31.90 -11.01
N ALA A 14 -36.78 -31.73 -12.31
CA ALA A 14 -36.06 -30.57 -12.83
C ALA A 14 -36.82 -29.25 -12.61
N VAL A 15 -38.11 -29.22 -12.92
CA VAL A 15 -38.98 -28.05 -12.68
C VAL A 15 -39.11 -27.76 -11.19
N GLY A 16 -39.28 -28.79 -10.36
CA GLY A 16 -39.32 -28.67 -8.91
C GLY A 16 -38.03 -28.07 -8.34
N PHE A 17 -36.86 -28.51 -8.84
CA PHE A 17 -35.56 -27.95 -8.44
C PHE A 17 -35.40 -26.49 -8.85
N VAL A 18 -35.80 -26.13 -10.08
CA VAL A 18 -35.78 -24.73 -10.54
C VAL A 18 -36.74 -23.86 -9.73
N ALA A 19 -37.96 -24.34 -9.46
CA ALA A 19 -38.94 -23.62 -8.66
C ALA A 19 -38.47 -23.44 -7.21
N LEU A 20 -37.84 -24.46 -6.61
CA LEU A 20 -37.26 -24.37 -5.27
C LEU A 20 -36.09 -23.37 -5.23
N GLY A 21 -35.23 -23.37 -6.25
CA GLY A 21 -34.15 -22.40 -6.38
C GLY A 21 -34.68 -20.97 -6.54
N ALA A 22 -35.68 -20.78 -7.41
CA ALA A 22 -36.35 -19.49 -7.58
C ALA A 22 -37.01 -19.03 -6.28
N TYR A 23 -37.71 -19.93 -5.58
CA TYR A 23 -38.29 -19.65 -4.26
C TYR A 23 -37.20 -19.22 -3.26
N TYR A 24 -36.10 -19.96 -3.16
CA TYR A 24 -35.00 -19.65 -2.24
C TYR A 24 -34.40 -18.25 -2.45
N TYR A 25 -34.24 -17.79 -3.69
CA TYR A 25 -33.64 -16.47 -3.97
C TYR A 25 -34.66 -15.33 -4.08
N ILE A 26 -35.89 -15.60 -4.53
CA ILE A 26 -36.91 -14.57 -4.76
C ILE A 26 -37.76 -14.33 -3.52
N TYR A 27 -38.10 -15.38 -2.76
CA TYR A 27 -38.95 -15.24 -1.57
C TYR A 27 -38.37 -14.29 -0.52
N PRO A 28 -37.07 -14.34 -0.16
CA PRO A 28 -36.49 -13.41 0.80
C PRO A 28 -36.52 -11.96 0.33
N TYR A 29 -36.48 -11.70 -0.99
CA TYR A 29 -36.57 -10.34 -1.52
C TYR A 29 -37.91 -9.66 -1.16
N PHE A 30 -39.02 -10.41 -1.21
CA PHE A 30 -40.35 -9.88 -0.87
C PHE A 30 -40.67 -9.92 0.62
N THR A 31 -39.99 -10.78 1.39
CA THR A 31 -40.25 -11.00 2.82
C THR A 31 -39.14 -10.42 3.69
N THR A 32 -38.06 -11.18 3.92
CA THR A 32 -36.95 -10.84 4.82
C THR A 32 -36.31 -9.49 4.48
N TYR A 33 -36.12 -9.20 3.19
CA TYR A 33 -35.47 -7.99 2.69
C TYR A 33 -36.46 -7.03 2.02
N GLY A 34 -37.74 -7.14 2.37
CA GLY A 34 -38.80 -6.27 1.84
C GLY A 34 -38.58 -4.78 2.11
N HIS A 35 -37.83 -4.45 3.18
CA HIS A 35 -37.45 -3.10 3.61
C HIS A 35 -36.27 -2.50 2.82
N LEU A 36 -35.60 -3.28 1.96
CA LEU A 36 -34.48 -2.84 1.10
C LEU A 36 -34.87 -2.82 -0.39
N ARG A 37 -36.17 -2.88 -0.71
CA ARG A 37 -36.65 -3.00 -2.10
C ARG A 37 -36.56 -1.70 -2.90
N ASP A 38 -36.59 -0.58 -2.20
CA ASP A 38 -36.47 0.77 -2.75
C ASP A 38 -35.01 1.19 -3.01
N ILE A 39 -34.04 0.50 -2.39
CA ILE A 39 -32.62 0.73 -2.64
C ILE A 39 -32.23 0.22 -4.05
N PRO A 40 -31.67 1.08 -4.92
CA PRO A 40 -31.19 0.69 -6.24
C PRO A 40 -30.18 -0.48 -6.18
N SER A 41 -30.26 -1.39 -7.15
CA SER A 41 -29.40 -2.58 -7.18
C SER A 41 -29.01 -2.95 -8.61
N PRO A 42 -27.75 -3.30 -8.89
CA PRO A 42 -27.36 -3.88 -10.15
C PRO A 42 -27.92 -5.30 -10.24
N PHE A 43 -28.74 -5.59 -11.25
CA PHE A 43 -29.31 -6.93 -11.40
C PHE A 43 -28.21 -8.00 -11.60
N PRO A 44 -28.26 -9.16 -10.92
CA PRO A 44 -29.30 -9.64 -9.98
C PRO A 44 -28.95 -9.51 -8.49
N ALA A 45 -28.14 -8.53 -8.08
CA ALA A 45 -27.59 -8.40 -6.72
C ALA A 45 -28.66 -8.33 -5.60
N GLN A 46 -29.86 -7.81 -5.89
CA GLN A 46 -30.94 -7.80 -4.90
C GLN A 46 -31.46 -9.19 -4.49
N PHE A 47 -31.24 -10.21 -5.34
CA PHE A 47 -31.76 -11.57 -5.13
C PHE A 47 -30.68 -12.55 -4.66
N THR A 48 -29.42 -12.31 -4.99
CA THR A 48 -28.35 -13.29 -4.75
C THR A 48 -26.99 -12.66 -4.50
N ASN A 49 -26.17 -13.39 -3.73
CA ASN A 49 -24.76 -13.07 -3.50
C ASN A 49 -23.88 -13.29 -4.75
N PHE A 50 -24.39 -13.98 -5.78
CA PHE A 50 -23.59 -14.36 -6.95
C PHE A 50 -23.07 -13.17 -7.76
N TRP A 51 -23.77 -12.04 -7.78
CA TRP A 51 -23.31 -10.86 -8.50
C TRP A 51 -21.97 -10.35 -7.94
N LEU A 52 -21.92 -10.11 -6.63
CA LEU A 52 -20.70 -9.64 -5.96
C LEU A 52 -19.62 -10.72 -5.94
N LEU A 53 -20.00 -11.98 -5.69
CA LEU A 53 -19.09 -13.12 -5.73
C LEU A 53 -18.42 -13.27 -7.10
N TYR A 54 -19.16 -13.10 -8.18
CA TYR A 54 -18.62 -13.15 -9.54
C TYR A 54 -17.63 -12.00 -9.78
N ALA A 55 -17.98 -10.77 -9.37
CA ALA A 55 -17.09 -9.62 -9.47
C ALA A 55 -15.79 -9.82 -8.66
N ALA A 56 -15.89 -10.40 -7.46
CA ALA A 56 -14.74 -10.75 -6.63
C ALA A 56 -13.88 -11.86 -7.25
N ARG A 57 -14.49 -12.91 -7.80
CA ARG A 57 -13.80 -14.00 -8.51
C ARG A 57 -13.03 -13.49 -9.73
N ARG A 58 -13.51 -12.44 -10.39
CA ARG A 58 -12.85 -11.75 -11.51
C ARG A 58 -11.76 -10.77 -11.07
N GLY A 59 -11.63 -10.50 -9.76
CA GLY A 59 -10.70 -9.55 -9.19
C GLY A 59 -10.98 -8.09 -9.57
N LYS A 60 -12.27 -7.73 -9.71
CA LYS A 60 -12.73 -6.40 -10.15
C LYS A 60 -13.88 -5.84 -9.31
N ARG A 61 -14.16 -6.40 -8.13
CA ARG A 61 -15.26 -6.00 -7.24
C ARG A 61 -15.25 -4.50 -6.94
N GLN A 62 -14.13 -3.89 -6.52
CA GLN A 62 -14.11 -2.44 -6.22
C GLN A 62 -14.55 -1.58 -7.42
N PHE A 63 -14.08 -1.90 -8.64
CA PHE A 63 -14.42 -1.15 -9.84
C PHE A 63 -15.88 -1.38 -10.24
N VAL A 64 -16.38 -2.61 -10.11
CA VAL A 64 -17.78 -2.94 -10.40
C VAL A 64 -18.74 -2.24 -9.42
N VAL A 65 -18.35 -2.13 -8.15
CA VAL A 65 -19.13 -1.40 -7.13
C VAL A 65 -19.09 0.12 -7.39
N ASP A 66 -17.91 0.65 -7.73
CA ASP A 66 -17.75 2.07 -8.09
C ASP A 66 -18.59 2.47 -9.31
N GLU A 67 -18.57 1.65 -10.36
CA GLU A 67 -19.42 1.83 -11.54
C GLU A 67 -20.92 1.72 -11.22
N ALA A 68 -21.29 0.90 -10.24
CA ALA A 68 -22.68 0.85 -9.77
C ALA A 68 -23.07 2.16 -9.06
N HIS A 69 -22.20 2.72 -8.20
CA HIS A 69 -22.44 4.01 -7.55
C HIS A 69 -22.56 5.16 -8.55
N LYS A 70 -21.69 5.22 -9.56
CA LYS A 70 -21.78 6.23 -10.64
C LYS A 70 -23.11 6.20 -11.39
N LYS A 71 -23.77 5.04 -11.48
CA LYS A 71 -25.03 4.85 -12.21
C LYS A 71 -26.28 4.95 -11.33
N LEU A 72 -26.20 4.47 -10.09
CA LEU A 72 -27.36 4.24 -9.23
C LEU A 72 -27.42 5.19 -8.03
N GLY A 73 -26.36 5.95 -7.76
CA GLY A 73 -26.29 6.94 -6.69
C GLY A 73 -25.52 6.45 -5.44
N PRO A 74 -25.64 7.18 -4.31
CA PRO A 74 -24.82 6.95 -3.12
C PRO A 74 -25.21 5.69 -2.32
N LEU A 75 -26.45 5.20 -2.44
CA LEU A 75 -26.92 3.96 -1.82
C LEU A 75 -27.11 2.88 -2.88
N VAL A 76 -26.34 1.79 -2.79
CA VAL A 76 -26.43 0.67 -3.74
C VAL A 76 -26.50 -0.66 -3.00
N ARG A 77 -27.53 -1.44 -3.29
CA ARG A 77 -27.69 -2.81 -2.77
C ARG A 77 -26.86 -3.77 -3.61
N ILE A 78 -25.75 -4.25 -3.05
CA ILE A 78 -24.76 -5.10 -3.73
C ILE A 78 -24.90 -6.60 -3.41
N GLN A 79 -25.70 -6.94 -2.39
CA GLN A 79 -26.15 -8.31 -2.08
C GLN A 79 -27.55 -8.23 -1.44
N PRO A 80 -28.26 -9.35 -1.20
CA PRO A 80 -29.61 -9.33 -0.63
C PRO A 80 -29.73 -8.52 0.67
N ASN A 81 -28.75 -8.56 1.57
CA ASN A 81 -28.74 -7.78 2.81
C ASN A 81 -27.57 -6.78 2.92
N HIS A 82 -26.80 -6.56 1.85
CA HIS A 82 -25.60 -5.71 1.90
C HIS A 82 -25.79 -4.45 1.05
N ILE A 83 -25.76 -3.31 1.72
CA ILE A 83 -25.81 -1.97 1.12
C ILE A 83 -24.43 -1.34 1.18
N SER A 84 -23.93 -0.93 0.01
CA SER A 84 -22.75 -0.09 -0.11
C SER A 84 -23.18 1.38 -0.11
N VAL A 85 -22.47 2.19 0.65
CA VAL A 85 -22.80 3.59 0.94
C VAL A 85 -21.61 4.47 0.54
N ALA A 86 -21.68 5.08 -0.64
CA ALA A 86 -20.65 5.98 -1.16
C ALA A 86 -20.89 7.41 -0.69
N ASP A 87 -20.81 7.61 0.63
CA ASP A 87 -20.98 8.90 1.30
C ASP A 87 -19.97 9.05 2.44
N ASP A 88 -19.35 10.22 2.58
CA ASP A 88 -18.29 10.44 3.57
C ASP A 88 -18.82 10.58 5.01
N GLU A 89 -20.06 11.00 5.21
CA GLU A 89 -20.68 11.05 6.55
C GLU A 89 -20.96 9.65 7.10
N ALA A 90 -21.28 8.70 6.21
CA ALA A 90 -21.49 7.30 6.56
C ALA A 90 -20.25 6.61 7.17
N ILE A 91 -19.04 7.13 6.94
CA ILE A 91 -17.79 6.59 7.51
C ILE A 91 -17.87 6.53 9.03
N ASN A 92 -18.22 7.65 9.67
CA ASN A 92 -18.28 7.71 11.13
C ASN A 92 -19.49 6.94 11.67
N ILE A 93 -20.60 6.91 10.94
CA ILE A 93 -21.80 6.15 11.33
C ILE A 93 -21.52 4.64 11.33
N ILE A 94 -20.87 4.11 10.30
CA ILE A 94 -20.67 2.67 10.11
C ILE A 94 -19.41 2.17 10.83
N TYR A 95 -18.31 2.95 10.82
CA TYR A 95 -17.02 2.53 11.36
C TYR A 95 -16.64 3.19 12.69
N GLY A 96 -17.33 4.24 13.10
CA GLY A 96 -17.01 5.00 14.31
C GLY A 96 -17.18 4.23 15.61
N HIS A 97 -16.82 4.89 16.71
CA HIS A 97 -17.01 4.35 18.05
C HIS A 97 -18.48 4.45 18.48
N GLY A 98 -18.93 3.55 19.35
CA GLY A 98 -20.24 3.64 20.00
C GLY A 98 -21.45 3.14 19.19
N ASN A 99 -21.31 2.87 17.88
CA ASN A 99 -22.41 2.35 17.05
C ASN A 99 -22.79 0.89 17.33
N GLY A 100 -21.89 0.13 17.98
CA GLY A 100 -22.09 -1.28 18.33
C GLY A 100 -22.00 -2.27 17.16
N PHE A 101 -21.72 -1.81 15.94
CA PHE A 101 -21.74 -2.65 14.74
C PHE A 101 -20.70 -3.77 14.78
N LEU A 102 -21.08 -4.93 14.25
CA LEU A 102 -20.24 -6.13 14.20
C LEU A 102 -19.54 -6.23 12.84
N LYS A 103 -18.41 -6.94 12.80
CA LYS A 103 -17.92 -7.46 11.51
C LYS A 103 -18.91 -8.52 11.01
N SER A 104 -19.30 -8.46 9.75
CA SER A 104 -20.22 -9.46 9.18
C SER A 104 -19.55 -10.84 9.02
N ASP A 105 -20.35 -11.84 8.63
CA ASP A 105 -19.92 -13.19 8.26
C ASP A 105 -18.88 -13.24 7.11
N PHE A 106 -18.72 -12.16 6.34
CA PHE A 106 -17.65 -12.01 5.34
C PHE A 106 -16.27 -12.39 5.90
N TYR A 107 -16.01 -12.03 7.15
CA TYR A 107 -14.71 -12.27 7.80
C TYR A 107 -14.47 -13.74 8.15
N ASP A 108 -15.49 -14.60 8.11
CA ASP A 108 -15.38 -16.04 8.41
C ASP A 108 -14.62 -16.80 7.30
N ALA A 109 -14.62 -16.26 6.08
CA ALA A 109 -13.81 -16.76 4.97
C ALA A 109 -12.30 -16.57 5.20
N PHE A 110 -11.90 -15.71 6.15
CA PHE A 110 -10.50 -15.40 6.48
C PHE A 110 -9.99 -16.19 7.67
N VAL A 111 -10.81 -17.06 8.29
CA VAL A 111 -10.37 -17.96 9.37
C VAL A 111 -9.57 -19.13 8.79
N SER A 112 -8.35 -19.30 9.28
CA SER A 112 -7.43 -20.39 8.91
C SER A 112 -7.29 -21.43 10.03
N ILE A 113 -6.78 -21.03 11.20
CA ILE A 113 -6.58 -21.89 12.37
C ILE A 113 -7.65 -21.54 13.42
N LYS A 114 -7.45 -20.42 14.10
CA LYS A 114 -8.38 -19.78 15.05
C LYS A 114 -8.69 -18.37 14.57
N ARG A 115 -9.70 -17.73 15.16
CA ARG A 115 -9.94 -16.31 14.94
C ARG A 115 -8.80 -15.49 15.54
N GLY A 116 -8.18 -14.67 14.70
CA GLY A 116 -7.22 -13.65 15.08
C GLY A 116 -7.87 -12.26 15.10
N LEU A 117 -7.15 -11.24 15.54
CA LEU A 117 -7.70 -9.89 15.68
C LEU A 117 -8.45 -9.38 14.42
N PHE A 118 -7.94 -9.71 13.23
CA PHE A 118 -8.54 -9.27 11.96
C PHE A 118 -9.93 -9.86 11.69
N ASN A 119 -10.21 -11.11 12.08
CA ASN A 119 -11.45 -11.81 11.72
C ASN A 119 -12.35 -12.15 12.94
N THR A 120 -11.97 -11.75 14.15
CA THR A 120 -12.84 -11.80 15.33
C THR A 120 -14.01 -10.82 15.19
N ARG A 121 -15.23 -11.38 15.13
CA ARG A 121 -16.49 -10.63 14.99
C ARG A 121 -17.01 -10.14 16.35
N ASP A 122 -16.98 -11.02 17.35
CA ASP A 122 -17.38 -10.71 18.72
C ASP A 122 -16.64 -9.47 19.26
N ARG A 123 -17.38 -8.62 19.97
CA ARG A 123 -16.85 -7.33 20.44
C ARG A 123 -15.94 -7.50 21.64
N THR A 124 -16.29 -8.37 22.55
CA THR A 124 -15.56 -8.61 23.80
C THR A 124 -14.22 -9.27 23.49
N GLU A 125 -14.25 -10.36 22.71
CA GLU A 125 -13.06 -11.08 22.28
C GLU A 125 -12.12 -10.18 21.46
N HIS A 126 -12.66 -9.39 20.53
CA HIS A 126 -11.83 -8.46 19.76
C HIS A 126 -11.22 -7.37 20.64
N THR A 127 -11.98 -6.82 21.59
CA THR A 127 -11.48 -5.78 22.51
C THR A 127 -10.32 -6.33 23.34
N ARG A 128 -10.42 -7.56 23.85
CA ARG A 128 -9.31 -8.25 24.53
C ARG A 128 -8.10 -8.40 23.63
N LYS A 129 -8.27 -9.03 22.45
CA LYS A 129 -7.18 -9.25 21.48
C LYS A 129 -6.50 -7.93 21.08
N ARG A 130 -7.28 -6.87 20.87
CA ARG A 130 -6.76 -5.54 20.52
C ARG A 130 -5.94 -4.96 21.67
N LYS A 131 -6.44 -5.05 22.90
CA LYS A 131 -5.76 -4.53 24.10
C LYS A 131 -4.39 -5.19 24.27
N LEU A 132 -4.27 -6.49 24.00
CA LEU A 132 -3.02 -7.25 24.11
C LEU A 132 -1.89 -6.71 23.23
N ILE A 133 -2.21 -6.26 22.00
CA ILE A 133 -1.17 -5.88 21.04
C ILE A 133 -1.06 -4.37 20.80
N SER A 134 -2.09 -3.59 21.13
CA SER A 134 -2.16 -2.16 20.76
C SER A 134 -1.00 -1.32 21.30
N SER A 135 -0.49 -1.63 22.49
CA SER A 135 0.67 -0.95 23.09
C SER A 135 1.95 -1.15 22.27
N THR A 136 2.11 -2.30 21.65
CA THR A 136 3.27 -2.65 20.82
C THR A 136 3.32 -1.83 19.52
N PHE A 137 2.18 -1.36 19.04
CA PHE A 137 2.07 -0.51 17.85
C PHE A 137 1.98 0.99 18.17
N ALA A 138 2.16 1.40 19.43
CA ALA A 138 2.17 2.80 19.82
C ALA A 138 3.41 3.52 19.27
N PRO A 139 3.33 4.84 18.94
CA PRO A 139 4.45 5.57 18.32
C PRO A 139 5.80 5.46 19.06
N LYS A 140 5.79 5.38 20.39
CA LYS A 140 7.02 5.22 21.19
C LYS A 140 7.58 3.79 21.14
N ALA A 141 6.73 2.79 21.00
CA ALA A 141 7.14 1.39 20.98
C ALA A 141 7.76 1.01 19.63
N ILE A 142 7.22 1.54 18.53
CA ILE A 142 7.67 1.18 17.17
C ILE A 142 9.09 1.64 16.85
N ILE A 143 9.64 2.62 17.57
CA ILE A 143 11.04 3.04 17.42
C ILE A 143 11.99 1.86 17.68
N GLN A 144 11.60 0.93 18.56
CA GLN A 144 12.38 -0.29 18.83
C GLN A 144 12.43 -1.25 17.62
N PHE A 145 11.57 -1.06 16.62
CA PHE A 145 11.57 -1.85 15.39
C PHE A 145 12.53 -1.32 14.33
N GLU A 146 13.00 -0.07 14.46
CA GLU A 146 13.89 0.57 13.49
C GLU A 146 15.12 -0.26 13.15
N PRO A 147 15.87 -0.83 14.11
CA PRO A 147 17.08 -1.58 13.79
C PRO A 147 16.80 -2.80 12.89
N TYR A 148 15.65 -3.44 13.06
CA TYR A 148 15.24 -4.61 12.28
C TYR A 148 14.81 -4.22 10.86
N ILE A 149 14.07 -3.11 10.73
CA ILE A 149 13.70 -2.55 9.41
C ILE A 149 14.97 -2.10 8.68
N TYR A 150 15.88 -1.41 9.37
CA TYR A 150 17.16 -0.95 8.82
C TYR A 150 17.99 -2.09 8.27
N GLN A 151 18.14 -3.20 9.01
CA GLN A 151 18.93 -4.35 8.57
C GLN A 151 18.39 -4.97 7.26
N ASN A 152 17.08 -5.12 7.16
CA ASN A 152 16.44 -5.63 5.94
C ASN A 152 16.58 -4.64 4.77
N LEU A 153 16.45 -3.34 5.02
CA LEU A 153 16.65 -2.31 4.00
C LEU A 153 18.11 -2.20 3.53
N ALA A 154 19.08 -2.39 4.42
CA ALA A 154 20.49 -2.40 4.07
C ALA A 154 20.80 -3.57 3.13
N LEU A 155 20.26 -4.77 3.42
CA LEU A 155 20.37 -5.92 2.54
C LEU A 155 19.65 -5.71 1.19
N PHE A 156 18.47 -5.07 1.21
CA PHE A 156 17.77 -4.68 -0.01
C PHE A 156 18.61 -3.74 -0.88
N VAL A 157 19.27 -2.75 -0.28
CA VAL A 157 20.20 -1.85 -0.99
C VAL A 157 21.38 -2.63 -1.56
N ASP A 158 22.00 -3.51 -0.79
CA ASP A 158 23.13 -4.31 -1.26
C ASP A 158 22.75 -5.16 -2.47
N LYS A 159 21.53 -5.72 -2.48
CA LYS A 159 21.02 -6.49 -3.62
C LYS A 159 20.73 -5.64 -4.84
N TRP A 160 20.16 -4.45 -4.67
CA TRP A 160 19.93 -3.54 -5.80
C TRP A 160 21.24 -2.97 -6.37
N ASP A 161 22.20 -2.63 -5.52
CA ASP A 161 23.56 -2.25 -5.95
C ASP A 161 24.23 -3.40 -6.74
N GLU A 162 24.13 -4.65 -6.26
CA GLU A 162 24.64 -5.84 -6.94
C GLU A 162 24.04 -6.00 -8.35
N LEU A 163 22.72 -5.84 -8.49
CA LEU A 163 22.03 -5.91 -9.78
C LEU A 163 22.49 -4.81 -10.74
N VAL A 164 22.70 -3.59 -10.23
CA VAL A 164 23.16 -2.44 -11.02
C VAL A 164 24.59 -2.66 -11.51
N GLU A 165 25.50 -3.08 -10.63
CA GLU A 165 26.91 -3.33 -11.00
C GLU A 165 27.07 -4.52 -11.94
N ASN A 166 26.28 -5.57 -11.76
CA ASN A 166 26.31 -6.76 -12.63
C ASN A 166 25.45 -6.62 -13.90
N SER A 167 24.90 -5.44 -14.18
CA SER A 167 24.02 -5.23 -15.33
C SER A 167 24.74 -5.50 -16.67
N PRO A 168 24.10 -6.23 -17.62
CA PRO A 168 24.71 -6.54 -18.91
C PRO A 168 25.12 -5.29 -19.70
N GLY A 169 26.29 -5.36 -20.34
CA GLY A 169 26.77 -4.32 -21.26
C GLY A 169 27.40 -3.10 -20.58
N GLY A 170 27.74 -3.17 -19.29
CA GLY A 170 28.52 -2.13 -18.58
C GLY A 170 27.80 -0.79 -18.39
N LYS A 171 26.49 -0.73 -18.72
CA LYS A 171 25.68 0.49 -18.66
C LYS A 171 25.27 0.86 -17.22
N LYS A 172 25.63 0.05 -16.22
CA LYS A 172 25.29 0.25 -14.79
C LYS A 172 23.80 0.56 -14.61
N THR A 173 22.94 -0.19 -15.30
CA THR A 173 21.49 -0.02 -15.29
C THR A 173 20.84 -1.41 -15.24
N ALA A 174 20.19 -1.73 -14.12
CA ALA A 174 19.45 -2.97 -13.94
C ALA A 174 18.01 -2.84 -14.45
N PHE A 175 17.46 -3.92 -14.99
CA PHE A 175 16.04 -4.03 -15.34
C PHE A 175 15.41 -5.11 -14.48
N ILE A 176 14.39 -4.75 -13.70
CA ILE A 176 13.78 -5.62 -12.70
C ILE A 176 12.27 -5.40 -12.60
N ASP A 177 11.56 -6.44 -12.17
CA ASP A 177 10.24 -6.32 -11.56
C ASP A 177 10.41 -5.91 -10.10
N CYS A 178 10.19 -4.62 -9.79
CA CYS A 178 10.43 -4.11 -8.45
C CYS A 178 9.38 -4.58 -7.43
N LEU A 179 8.20 -5.04 -7.87
CA LEU A 179 7.20 -5.61 -6.96
C LEU A 179 7.76 -6.82 -6.21
N LYS A 180 8.57 -7.67 -6.86
CA LYS A 180 9.21 -8.83 -6.21
C LYS A 180 10.09 -8.40 -5.06
N TRP A 181 10.91 -7.38 -5.27
CA TRP A 181 11.81 -6.86 -4.25
C TRP A 181 11.07 -6.18 -3.09
N PHE A 182 9.98 -5.45 -3.37
CA PHE A 182 9.12 -4.92 -2.32
C PHE A 182 8.39 -6.02 -1.54
N ASN A 183 8.04 -7.14 -2.18
CA ASN A 183 7.54 -8.30 -1.46
C ASN A 183 8.61 -8.91 -0.56
N TYR A 184 9.84 -9.09 -1.06
CA TYR A 184 10.92 -9.68 -0.27
C TYR A 184 11.25 -8.84 0.96
N VAL A 185 11.37 -7.51 0.82
CA VAL A 185 11.65 -6.64 1.98
C VAL A 185 10.50 -6.64 2.98
N ALA A 186 9.24 -6.60 2.52
CA ALA A 186 8.10 -6.60 3.44
C ALA A 186 7.95 -7.94 4.15
N PHE A 187 8.16 -9.07 3.46
CA PHE A 187 8.15 -10.40 4.07
C PHE A 187 9.29 -10.57 5.08
N ASP A 188 10.52 -10.24 4.72
CA ASP A 188 11.66 -10.40 5.64
C ASP A 188 11.54 -9.46 6.84
N THR A 189 11.07 -8.22 6.63
CA THR A 189 10.83 -7.25 7.71
C THR A 189 9.74 -7.75 8.65
N ILE A 190 8.56 -8.12 8.15
CA ILE A 190 7.51 -8.65 9.05
C ILE A 190 7.89 -10.01 9.63
N GLY A 191 8.70 -10.81 8.94
CA GLY A 191 9.27 -12.04 9.48
C GLY A 191 10.08 -11.75 10.74
N ASP A 192 10.97 -10.76 10.64
CA ASP A 192 11.84 -10.34 11.72
C ASP A 192 11.08 -9.69 12.88
N LEU A 193 10.05 -8.88 12.58
CA LEU A 193 9.21 -8.24 13.60
C LEU A 193 8.19 -9.20 14.22
N ALA A 194 7.60 -10.12 13.46
CA ALA A 194 6.50 -10.99 13.90
C ALA A 194 6.94 -12.35 14.41
N PHE A 195 8.15 -12.80 14.10
CA PHE A 195 8.67 -14.10 14.54
C PHE A 195 10.09 -14.02 15.12
N GLY A 196 10.75 -12.87 14.99
CA GLY A 196 12.12 -12.70 15.45
C GLY A 196 13.16 -13.33 14.51
N ALA A 197 12.82 -13.58 13.24
CA ALA A 197 13.79 -13.91 12.20
C ALA A 197 13.20 -13.64 10.79
N PRO A 198 13.99 -13.11 9.83
CA PRO A 198 13.54 -12.91 8.45
C PRO A 198 13.30 -14.24 7.74
N PHE A 199 12.53 -14.23 6.63
CA PHE A 199 12.32 -15.43 5.82
C PHE A 199 13.54 -15.80 4.98
N GLY A 200 14.38 -14.82 4.68
CA GLY A 200 15.57 -14.96 3.85
C GLY A 200 15.31 -14.71 2.37
N MET A 201 14.15 -14.15 2.02
CA MET A 201 13.76 -13.89 0.62
C MET A 201 14.68 -12.86 -0.04
N LEU A 202 15.07 -11.81 0.68
CA LEU A 202 16.00 -10.79 0.17
C LEU A 202 17.37 -11.41 -0.13
N LYS A 203 17.89 -12.23 0.81
CA LYS A 203 19.19 -12.88 0.66
C LYS A 203 19.19 -13.82 -0.53
N ALA A 204 18.12 -14.61 -0.70
CA ALA A 204 17.95 -15.53 -1.81
C ALA A 204 17.62 -14.84 -3.14
N GLY A 205 17.05 -13.63 -3.11
CA GLY A 205 16.47 -12.98 -4.28
C GLY A 205 15.26 -13.73 -4.85
N ALA A 206 14.57 -14.52 -4.04
CA ALA A 206 13.53 -15.46 -4.48
C ALA A 206 12.37 -15.56 -3.48
N ASP A 207 11.16 -15.75 -3.99
CA ASP A 207 9.96 -16.05 -3.20
C ASP A 207 10.00 -17.50 -2.71
N ILE A 208 10.69 -17.73 -1.60
CA ILE A 208 10.83 -19.05 -0.99
C ILE A 208 10.75 -18.90 0.53
N ALA A 209 9.83 -19.65 1.16
CA ALA A 209 9.75 -19.77 2.60
C ALA A 209 9.51 -21.22 3.04
N GLU A 210 9.94 -21.55 4.26
CA GLU A 210 9.62 -22.82 4.92
C GLU A 210 8.14 -22.87 5.34
N ILE A 211 7.52 -24.02 5.11
CA ILE A 211 6.13 -24.34 5.47
C ILE A 211 6.12 -25.69 6.18
N ARG A 212 5.28 -25.82 7.21
CA ARG A 212 4.99 -27.11 7.87
C ARG A 212 3.49 -27.33 7.97
N MET A 213 2.99 -28.45 7.45
CA MET A 213 1.55 -28.76 7.44
C MET A 213 0.98 -29.03 8.84
N SER A 214 1.83 -29.46 9.77
CA SER A 214 1.56 -29.59 11.20
C SER A 214 2.87 -29.34 11.96
N VAL A 215 2.80 -29.22 13.29
CA VAL A 215 3.98 -29.00 14.15
C VAL A 215 5.08 -30.02 13.86
N ASP A 216 4.73 -31.29 13.66
CA ASP A 216 5.68 -32.40 13.48
C ASP A 216 5.92 -32.82 12.03
N ALA A 217 5.29 -32.14 11.06
CA ALA A 217 5.52 -32.40 9.65
C ALA A 217 6.92 -31.96 9.21
N PRO A 218 7.55 -32.66 8.24
CA PRO A 218 8.82 -32.22 7.68
C PRO A 218 8.67 -30.86 6.97
N PRO A 219 9.73 -30.03 6.98
CA PRO A 219 9.70 -28.74 6.31
C PRO A 219 9.63 -28.91 4.79
N ILE A 220 8.76 -28.12 4.15
CA ILE A 220 8.73 -27.96 2.69
C ILE A 220 8.96 -26.49 2.35
N HIS A 221 9.50 -26.22 1.16
CA HIS A 221 9.72 -24.85 0.68
C HIS A 221 8.73 -24.50 -0.41
N ALA A 222 8.10 -23.33 -0.32
CA ALA A 222 7.11 -22.89 -1.30
C ALA A 222 7.08 -21.35 -1.45
N PRO A 223 6.50 -20.84 -2.55
CA PRO A 223 6.38 -19.40 -2.79
C PRO A 223 5.33 -18.76 -1.89
N ALA A 224 5.78 -18.08 -0.83
CA ALA A 224 4.91 -17.51 0.19
C ALA A 224 4.15 -16.27 -0.31
N VAL A 225 4.75 -15.45 -1.17
CA VAL A 225 4.07 -14.31 -1.80
C VAL A 225 2.92 -14.82 -2.68
N GLU A 226 3.17 -15.84 -3.49
CA GLU A 226 2.14 -16.46 -4.32
C GLU A 226 1.01 -17.08 -3.48
N ILE A 227 1.38 -17.82 -2.42
CA ILE A 227 0.43 -18.42 -1.48
C ILE A 227 -0.46 -17.34 -0.84
N LEU A 228 0.15 -16.25 -0.36
CA LEU A 228 -0.55 -15.13 0.25
C LEU A 228 -1.52 -14.47 -0.74
N ASN A 229 -1.09 -14.27 -1.99
CA ASN A 229 -1.91 -13.72 -3.06
C ASN A 229 -3.15 -14.58 -3.33
N ARG A 230 -2.94 -15.87 -3.60
CA ARG A 230 -4.03 -16.81 -3.86
C ARG A 230 -5.00 -16.91 -2.68
N ARG A 231 -4.49 -16.95 -1.45
CA ARG A 231 -5.29 -16.96 -0.22
C ARG A 231 -6.17 -15.70 -0.13
N GLY A 232 -5.60 -14.53 -0.39
CA GLY A 232 -6.33 -13.26 -0.33
C GLY A 232 -7.49 -13.19 -1.34
N GLU A 233 -7.26 -13.66 -2.57
CA GLU A 233 -8.28 -13.71 -3.62
C GLU A 233 -9.43 -14.65 -3.28
N VAL A 234 -9.13 -15.88 -2.86
CA VAL A 234 -10.17 -16.89 -2.57
C VAL A 234 -10.97 -16.55 -1.32
N SER A 235 -10.32 -16.06 -0.25
CA SER A 235 -11.01 -15.68 0.98
C SER A 235 -11.92 -14.47 0.76
N ALA A 236 -11.50 -13.48 -0.04
CA ALA A 236 -12.37 -12.35 -0.37
C ALA A 236 -13.56 -12.76 -1.24
N THR A 237 -13.36 -13.70 -2.18
CA THR A 237 -14.42 -14.25 -3.03
C THR A 237 -15.42 -15.06 -2.22
N LEU A 238 -14.94 -16.01 -1.41
CA LEU A 238 -15.79 -16.82 -0.52
C LEU A 238 -16.43 -15.98 0.58
N GLY A 239 -15.82 -14.86 0.99
CA GLY A 239 -16.42 -13.91 1.93
C GLY A 239 -17.70 -13.28 1.38
N CYS A 240 -17.85 -13.16 0.06
CA CYS A 240 -19.11 -12.70 -0.53
C CYS A 240 -20.24 -13.73 -0.37
N TYR A 241 -19.92 -15.02 -0.17
CA TYR A 241 -20.91 -16.04 0.15
C TYR A 241 -20.30 -17.14 1.05
N PRO A 242 -20.15 -16.88 2.37
CA PRO A 242 -19.37 -17.73 3.27
C PRO A 242 -19.86 -19.17 3.36
N TYR A 243 -21.16 -19.40 3.15
CA TYR A 243 -21.78 -20.73 3.12
C TYR A 243 -21.22 -21.65 2.01
N LEU A 244 -20.56 -21.11 0.98
CA LEU A 244 -19.88 -21.92 -0.04
C LEU A 244 -18.55 -22.50 0.44
N LYS A 245 -17.92 -21.95 1.50
CA LYS A 245 -16.58 -22.35 1.94
C LYS A 245 -16.42 -23.86 2.19
N PRO A 246 -17.35 -24.57 2.87
CA PRO A 246 -17.25 -26.02 3.08
C PRO A 246 -17.27 -26.82 1.77
N TYR A 247 -17.95 -26.29 0.76
CA TYR A 247 -18.15 -26.96 -0.53
C TYR A 247 -17.15 -26.54 -1.61
N ALA A 248 -16.42 -25.45 -1.37
CA ALA A 248 -15.58 -24.79 -2.36
C ALA A 248 -14.52 -25.72 -2.98
N LYS A 249 -14.00 -26.71 -2.24
CA LYS A 249 -13.02 -27.68 -2.75
C LYS A 249 -13.56 -28.59 -3.87
N TRP A 250 -14.88 -28.76 -3.94
CA TRP A 250 -15.54 -29.60 -4.95
C TRP A 250 -16.13 -28.79 -6.11
N LEU A 251 -15.99 -27.46 -6.08
CA LEU A 251 -16.38 -26.63 -7.22
C LEU A 251 -15.44 -26.92 -8.40
N PRO A 252 -15.96 -26.93 -9.65
CA PRO A 252 -15.19 -27.30 -10.83
C PRO A 252 -14.08 -26.28 -11.18
N ASP A 253 -14.14 -25.07 -10.63
CA ASP A 253 -13.14 -24.01 -10.85
C ASP A 253 -11.91 -24.21 -9.94
N PRO A 254 -10.72 -24.50 -10.50
CA PRO A 254 -9.50 -24.73 -9.70
C PRO A 254 -9.08 -23.57 -8.81
N PHE A 255 -9.60 -22.36 -9.04
CA PHE A 255 -9.43 -21.22 -8.16
C PHE A 255 -9.77 -21.56 -6.70
N PHE A 256 -10.86 -22.30 -6.47
CA PHE A 256 -11.31 -22.62 -5.13
C PHE A 256 -10.44 -23.70 -4.47
N SER A 257 -10.16 -24.80 -5.17
CA SER A 257 -9.34 -25.89 -4.62
C SER A 257 -7.89 -25.45 -4.36
N LYS A 258 -7.27 -24.74 -5.32
CA LYS A 258 -5.92 -24.16 -5.15
C LYS A 258 -5.90 -23.06 -4.08
N GLY A 259 -6.96 -22.27 -3.99
CA GLY A 259 -7.10 -21.24 -2.96
C GLY A 259 -7.20 -21.82 -1.56
N LEU A 260 -8.02 -22.86 -1.36
CA LEU A 260 -8.12 -23.54 -0.07
C LEU A 260 -6.80 -24.24 0.34
N ALA A 261 -6.07 -24.79 -0.63
CA ALA A 261 -4.70 -25.27 -0.39
C ALA A 261 -3.77 -24.13 0.05
N ALA A 262 -3.87 -22.95 -0.58
CA ALA A 262 -3.10 -21.77 -0.16
C ALA A 262 -3.46 -21.29 1.27
N VAL A 263 -4.74 -21.40 1.68
CA VAL A 263 -5.15 -21.11 3.07
C VAL A 263 -4.43 -22.03 4.07
N GLN A 264 -4.31 -23.32 3.75
CA GLN A 264 -3.61 -24.30 4.59
C GLN A 264 -2.08 -24.07 4.58
N ASN A 265 -1.48 -23.87 3.41
CA ASN A 265 -0.05 -23.64 3.28
C ASN A 265 0.40 -22.36 4.01
N LEU A 266 -0.41 -21.30 3.96
CA LEU A 266 -0.11 -20.05 4.66
C LEU A 266 -0.13 -20.23 6.18
N ALA A 267 -1.07 -21.03 6.71
CA ALA A 267 -1.05 -21.42 8.12
C ALA A 267 0.22 -22.21 8.47
N GLY A 268 0.69 -23.05 7.55
CA GLY A 268 1.93 -23.82 7.75
C GLY A 268 3.19 -22.98 7.83
N ILE A 269 3.24 -21.80 7.20
CA ILE A 269 4.35 -20.84 7.37
C ILE A 269 4.41 -20.34 8.81
N ALA A 270 3.25 -19.94 9.36
CA ALA A 270 3.18 -19.45 10.74
C ALA A 270 3.48 -20.55 11.76
N ILE A 271 3.01 -21.78 11.51
CA ILE A 271 3.32 -22.95 12.36
C ILE A 271 4.83 -23.18 12.41
N ALA A 272 5.50 -23.20 11.24
CA ALA A 272 6.94 -23.41 11.17
C ALA A 272 7.71 -22.36 11.99
N ARG A 273 7.36 -21.08 11.83
CA ARG A 273 8.03 -19.96 12.50
C ARG A 273 7.79 -19.89 13.99
N VAL A 274 6.55 -20.13 14.42
CA VAL A 274 6.22 -20.14 15.85
C VAL A 274 6.87 -21.34 16.53
N LYS A 275 6.87 -22.53 15.89
CA LYS A 275 7.57 -23.70 16.41
C LYS A 275 9.06 -23.41 16.60
N ASP A 276 9.73 -22.92 15.55
CA ASP A 276 11.15 -22.60 15.59
C ASP A 276 11.47 -21.60 16.70
N ARG A 277 10.66 -20.54 16.88
CA ARG A 277 10.82 -19.59 17.97
C ARG A 277 10.70 -20.20 19.37
N LEU A 278 9.79 -21.16 19.54
CA LEU A 278 9.57 -21.80 20.84
C LEU A 278 10.66 -22.84 21.16
N GLU A 279 11.18 -23.54 20.15
CA GLU A 279 12.26 -24.51 20.31
C GLU A 279 13.65 -23.85 20.41
N ASN A 280 13.82 -22.72 19.71
CA ASN A 280 15.08 -21.96 19.60
C ASN A 280 14.87 -20.50 20.05
N PRO A 281 14.66 -20.24 21.36
CA PRO A 281 14.48 -18.87 21.85
C PRO A 281 15.74 -18.03 21.59
N PRO A 282 15.61 -16.74 21.25
CA PRO A 282 16.75 -15.87 20.99
C PRO A 282 17.62 -15.71 22.24
N GLN A 283 18.94 -15.66 22.03
CA GLN A 283 19.93 -15.50 23.11
C GLN A 283 19.87 -14.12 23.79
N ILE A 284 19.38 -13.10 23.07
CA ILE A 284 19.19 -11.73 23.56
C ILE A 284 17.70 -11.49 23.71
N ASN A 285 17.32 -10.80 24.79
CA ASN A 285 15.93 -10.43 25.06
C ASN A 285 15.43 -9.46 23.97
N ARG A 286 14.86 -10.03 22.90
CA ARG A 286 14.41 -9.34 21.70
C ARG A 286 13.03 -8.74 21.94
N THR A 287 12.86 -7.45 21.64
CA THR A 287 11.53 -6.83 21.67
C THR A 287 10.90 -6.89 20.28
N ASP A 288 10.21 -8.00 20.01
CA ASP A 288 9.47 -8.25 18.77
C ASP A 288 7.97 -8.48 19.08
N LEU A 289 7.14 -8.55 18.05
CA LEU A 289 5.69 -8.69 18.20
C LEU A 289 5.32 -10.04 18.84
N LEU A 290 6.09 -11.10 18.58
CA LEU A 290 5.83 -12.43 19.13
C LEU A 290 6.16 -12.48 20.62
N ALA A 291 7.28 -11.89 21.03
CA ALA A 291 7.63 -11.72 22.45
C ALA A 291 6.49 -11.01 23.20
N LYS A 292 5.91 -9.96 22.61
CA LYS A 292 4.76 -9.26 23.19
C LYS A 292 3.49 -10.11 23.22
N LEU A 293 3.24 -10.94 22.22
CA LEU A 293 2.15 -11.91 22.24
C LEU A 293 2.35 -12.99 23.32
N GLN A 294 3.59 -13.46 23.53
CA GLN A 294 3.94 -14.43 24.57
C GLN A 294 3.78 -13.86 26.00
N GLU A 295 3.99 -12.55 26.17
CA GLU A 295 3.66 -11.82 27.40
C GLU A 295 2.14 -11.67 27.63
N GLY A 296 1.33 -11.83 26.58
CA GLY A 296 -0.12 -11.74 26.63
C GLY A 296 -0.77 -12.80 27.51
N ARG A 297 -1.95 -12.49 28.05
CA ARG A 297 -2.78 -13.40 28.84
C ARG A 297 -4.19 -13.51 28.28
N ASP A 298 -4.81 -14.67 28.45
CA ASP A 298 -6.20 -14.93 28.06
C ASP A 298 -7.21 -14.39 29.10
N ASP A 299 -8.50 -14.64 28.88
CA ASP A 299 -9.58 -14.22 29.79
C ASP A 299 -9.49 -14.81 31.20
N LYS A 300 -8.73 -15.89 31.38
CA LYS A 300 -8.51 -16.56 32.66
C LYS A 300 -7.20 -16.11 33.33
N GLY A 301 -6.42 -15.24 32.68
CA GLY A 301 -5.11 -14.81 33.16
C GLY A 301 -3.98 -15.79 32.81
N GLU A 302 -4.23 -16.78 31.96
CA GLU A 302 -3.24 -17.78 31.53
C GLU A 302 -2.48 -17.31 30.29
N PRO A 303 -1.24 -17.80 30.04
CA PRO A 303 -0.53 -17.53 28.79
C PRO A 303 -1.34 -17.93 27.56
N LEU A 304 -1.18 -17.20 26.45
CA LEU A 304 -1.85 -17.55 25.20
C LEU A 304 -1.42 -18.95 24.74
N GLY A 305 -2.40 -19.82 24.47
CA GLY A 305 -2.14 -21.14 23.90
C GLY A 305 -1.55 -21.07 22.48
N PHE A 306 -0.87 -22.14 22.07
CA PHE A 306 -0.14 -22.22 20.79
C PHE A 306 -1.01 -21.80 19.59
N GLU A 307 -2.23 -22.34 19.45
CA GLU A 307 -3.10 -22.01 18.31
C GLU A 307 -3.46 -20.52 18.23
N GLU A 308 -3.66 -19.87 19.37
CA GLU A 308 -3.99 -18.44 19.41
C GLU A 308 -2.76 -17.59 19.10
N LEU A 309 -1.60 -17.95 19.67
CA LEU A 309 -0.32 -17.34 19.35
C LEU A 309 -0.03 -17.42 17.84
N THR A 310 -0.18 -18.61 17.25
CA THR A 310 0.02 -18.82 15.81
C THR A 310 -0.99 -18.06 14.97
N ALA A 311 -2.27 -17.99 15.38
CA ALA A 311 -3.29 -17.22 14.65
C ALA A 311 -3.03 -15.71 14.66
N GLU A 312 -2.57 -15.15 15.79
CA GLU A 312 -2.20 -13.73 15.86
C GLU A 312 -0.90 -13.43 15.10
N ALA A 313 0.12 -14.29 15.21
CA ALA A 313 1.36 -14.14 14.44
C ALA A 313 1.12 -14.25 12.92
N LEU A 314 0.26 -15.19 12.49
CA LEU A 314 -0.21 -15.29 11.11
C LEU A 314 -0.94 -14.02 10.65
N THR A 315 -1.77 -13.43 11.53
CA THR A 315 -2.48 -12.18 11.22
C THR A 315 -1.49 -11.05 10.97
N GLN A 316 -0.42 -10.95 11.76
CA GLN A 316 0.62 -9.95 11.59
C GLN A 316 1.42 -10.15 10.29
N LEU A 317 1.83 -11.40 9.99
CA LEU A 317 2.50 -11.75 8.74
C LEU A 317 1.70 -11.28 7.53
N ILE A 318 0.41 -11.61 7.47
CA ILE A 318 -0.47 -11.23 6.36
C ILE A 318 -0.63 -9.72 6.27
N ALA A 319 -0.88 -9.04 7.40
CA ALA A 319 -1.17 -7.63 7.42
C ALA A 319 0.05 -6.77 7.05
N GLY A 320 1.24 -7.12 7.56
CA GLY A 320 2.48 -6.35 7.36
C GLY A 320 3.16 -6.58 6.03
N SER A 321 3.06 -7.79 5.45
CA SER A 321 3.72 -8.07 4.16
C SER A 321 2.96 -7.46 2.97
N ASP A 322 1.74 -7.91 2.74
CA ASP A 322 0.95 -7.63 1.52
C ASP A 322 0.59 -6.14 1.41
N THR A 323 0.29 -5.45 2.51
CA THR A 323 -0.12 -4.05 2.43
C THR A 323 1.07 -3.13 2.12
N THR A 324 2.19 -3.31 2.81
CA THR A 324 3.39 -2.48 2.63
C THR A 324 4.00 -2.70 1.25
N SER A 325 4.14 -3.95 0.78
CA SER A 325 4.77 -4.22 -0.52
C SER A 325 3.99 -3.63 -1.69
N ASN A 326 2.65 -3.83 -1.71
CA ASN A 326 1.78 -3.29 -2.74
C ASN A 326 1.77 -1.76 -2.75
N THR A 327 1.75 -1.14 -1.56
CA THR A 327 1.77 0.33 -1.44
C THR A 327 3.12 0.90 -1.88
N SER A 328 4.23 0.26 -1.52
CA SER A 328 5.58 0.70 -1.94
C SER A 328 5.77 0.61 -3.45
N CYS A 329 5.25 -0.45 -4.07
CA CYS A 329 5.22 -0.61 -5.53
C CYS A 329 4.39 0.49 -6.20
N ALA A 330 3.17 0.73 -5.70
CA ALA A 330 2.31 1.79 -6.22
C ALA A 330 2.94 3.19 -6.07
N LEU A 331 3.62 3.45 -4.95
CA LEU A 331 4.31 4.71 -4.72
C LEU A 331 5.40 4.94 -5.75
N LEU A 332 6.26 3.94 -5.98
CA LEU A 332 7.31 4.02 -7.00
C LEU A 332 6.71 4.29 -8.37
N TYR A 333 5.66 3.56 -8.76
CA TYR A 333 4.97 3.76 -10.02
C TYR A 333 4.46 5.20 -10.18
N HIS A 334 3.73 5.72 -9.20
CA HIS A 334 3.13 7.04 -9.28
C HIS A 334 4.19 8.16 -9.21
N ALA A 335 5.21 8.02 -8.38
CA ALA A 335 6.31 8.98 -8.28
C ALA A 335 7.14 9.03 -9.57
N ALA A 336 7.47 7.88 -10.17
CA ALA A 336 8.26 7.82 -11.41
C ALA A 336 7.45 8.22 -12.66
N ARG A 337 6.13 7.99 -12.66
CA ARG A 337 5.25 8.37 -13.78
C ARG A 337 4.95 9.87 -13.81
N THR A 338 4.85 10.51 -12.65
CA THR A 338 4.33 11.87 -12.53
C THR A 338 5.46 12.88 -12.58
N PRO A 339 5.52 13.76 -13.61
CA PRO A 339 6.63 14.70 -13.77
C PRO A 339 6.86 15.58 -12.54
N GLY A 340 8.12 15.67 -12.08
CA GLY A 340 8.54 16.55 -10.99
C GLY A 340 8.34 15.98 -9.58
N VAL A 341 7.52 14.94 -9.41
CA VAL A 341 7.24 14.38 -8.07
C VAL A 341 8.46 13.69 -7.50
N LEU A 342 9.09 12.79 -8.27
CA LEU A 342 10.29 12.08 -7.82
C LEU A 342 11.43 13.05 -7.52
N GLU A 343 11.67 14.03 -8.39
CA GLU A 343 12.75 15.01 -8.23
C GLU A 343 12.56 15.86 -6.97
N LYS A 344 11.34 16.32 -6.71
CA LYS A 344 11.02 17.13 -5.53
C LYS A 344 11.12 16.32 -4.23
N MET A 345 10.69 15.05 -4.25
CA MET A 345 10.85 14.13 -3.13
C MET A 345 12.33 13.82 -2.87
N GLN A 346 13.10 13.55 -3.92
CA GLN A 346 14.55 13.34 -3.82
C GLN A 346 15.27 14.54 -3.24
N LYS A 347 14.95 15.76 -3.68
CA LYS A 347 15.53 16.98 -3.14
C LYS A 347 15.30 17.12 -1.63
N GLU A 348 14.06 16.92 -1.17
CA GLU A 348 13.73 17.00 0.27
C GLU A 348 14.50 15.93 1.08
N LEU A 349 14.65 14.73 0.53
CA LEU A 349 15.38 13.64 1.16
C LEU A 349 16.90 13.89 1.21
N ASP A 350 17.48 14.50 0.18
CA ASP A 350 18.89 14.85 0.14
C ASP A 350 19.23 15.95 1.15
N GLU A 351 18.32 16.92 1.33
CA GLU A 351 18.48 17.99 2.34
C GLU A 351 18.40 17.42 3.78
N ALA A 352 17.52 16.44 4.01
CA ALA A 352 17.34 15.81 5.32
C ALA A 352 18.47 14.83 5.70
N SER A 353 19.08 14.19 4.69
CA SER A 353 20.19 13.25 4.86
C SER A 353 21.22 13.54 3.75
N PRO A 354 22.16 14.48 4.00
CA PRO A 354 23.10 14.94 2.97
C PRO A 354 24.30 14.01 2.75
N ASP A 355 24.54 13.06 3.67
CA ASP A 355 25.63 12.09 3.58
C ASP A 355 25.25 10.92 2.65
N ASP A 356 25.92 10.82 1.51
CA ASP A 356 25.69 9.81 0.48
C ASP A 356 26.23 8.42 0.86
N SER A 357 27.05 8.34 1.91
CA SER A 357 27.55 7.08 2.48
C SER A 357 26.47 6.33 3.28
N ILE A 358 25.44 7.05 3.75
CA ILE A 358 24.29 6.48 4.45
C ILE A 358 23.44 5.67 3.47
N LYS A 359 23.50 4.35 3.59
CA LYS A 359 22.72 3.41 2.77
C LYS A 359 21.21 3.53 3.01
N VAL A 360 20.81 3.62 4.28
CA VAL A 360 19.42 3.68 4.74
C VAL A 360 19.30 4.87 5.69
N PRO A 361 18.48 5.88 5.39
CA PRO A 361 18.27 6.99 6.30
C PRO A 361 17.63 6.54 7.61
N ASP A 362 18.11 7.09 8.73
CA ASP A 362 17.46 6.93 10.02
C ASP A 362 16.04 7.50 9.98
N TYR A 363 15.11 6.84 10.67
CA TYR A 363 13.71 7.25 10.72
C TYR A 363 13.58 8.67 11.29
N GLU A 364 14.39 9.01 12.29
CA GLU A 364 14.39 10.34 12.91
C GLU A 364 14.63 11.46 11.89
N ALA A 365 15.52 11.25 10.91
CA ALA A 365 15.86 12.22 9.89
C ALA A 365 14.72 12.43 8.87
N ILE A 366 13.90 11.41 8.62
CA ILE A 366 12.88 11.42 7.56
C ILE A 366 11.43 11.52 8.06
N LYS A 367 11.18 11.30 9.37
CA LYS A 367 9.81 11.14 9.89
C LYS A 367 8.93 12.37 9.70
N ASN A 368 9.50 13.57 9.64
CA ASN A 368 8.79 14.85 9.58
C ASN A 368 8.89 15.55 8.21
N LEU A 369 9.31 14.86 7.16
CA LEU A 369 9.45 15.44 5.83
C LEU A 369 8.07 15.65 5.18
N PRO A 370 7.65 16.90 4.93
CA PRO A 370 6.29 17.19 4.51
C PRO A 370 5.99 16.62 3.12
N TYR A 371 6.87 16.80 2.13
CA TYR A 371 6.58 16.33 0.77
C TYR A 371 6.58 14.81 0.66
N LEU A 372 7.50 14.12 1.34
CA LEU A 372 7.46 12.65 1.49
C LEU A 372 6.12 12.19 2.05
N GLN A 373 5.60 12.85 3.11
CA GLN A 373 4.30 12.51 3.67
C GLN A 373 3.15 12.78 2.68
N MET A 374 3.22 13.85 1.89
CA MET A 374 2.25 14.16 0.85
C MET A 374 2.23 13.08 -0.24
N VAL A 375 3.39 12.59 -0.68
CA VAL A 375 3.52 11.51 -1.68
C VAL A 375 2.94 10.19 -1.13
N ILE A 376 3.23 9.86 0.13
CA ILE A 376 2.66 8.66 0.79
C ILE A 376 1.14 8.76 0.90
N ASN A 377 0.61 9.90 1.37
CA ASN A 377 -0.83 10.10 1.50
C ASN A 377 -1.54 10.03 0.14
N GLU A 378 -0.98 10.66 -0.89
CA GLU A 378 -1.56 10.63 -2.22
C GLU A 378 -1.52 9.22 -2.82
N THR A 379 -0.46 8.46 -2.55
CA THR A 379 -0.37 7.04 -2.95
C THR A 379 -1.48 6.24 -2.28
N LEU A 380 -1.64 6.36 -0.97
CA LEU A 380 -2.69 5.65 -0.22
C LEU A 380 -4.11 6.06 -0.63
N ARG A 381 -4.30 7.27 -1.16
CA ARG A 381 -5.57 7.74 -1.71
C ARG A 381 -5.84 7.07 -3.06
N ILE A 382 -4.99 7.32 -4.05
CA ILE A 382 -5.20 6.85 -5.44
C ILE A 382 -5.06 5.32 -5.57
N HIS A 383 -4.14 4.74 -4.80
CA HIS A 383 -3.93 3.32 -4.69
C HIS A 383 -4.36 2.86 -3.30
N SER A 384 -5.67 2.93 -3.07
CA SER A 384 -6.28 2.39 -1.85
C SER A 384 -6.05 0.87 -1.78
N THR A 385 -5.00 0.45 -1.07
CA THR A 385 -4.58 -0.96 -1.00
C THR A 385 -5.73 -1.85 -0.53
N SER A 386 -6.57 -1.37 0.39
CA SER A 386 -7.92 -1.93 0.63
C SER A 386 -8.98 -0.99 0.06
N GLY A 387 -9.35 -1.18 -1.22
CA GLY A 387 -10.35 -0.34 -1.90
C GLY A 387 -11.81 -0.72 -1.67
N ILE A 388 -12.07 -1.84 -1.00
CA ILE A 388 -13.42 -2.41 -0.84
C ILE A 388 -14.19 -1.72 0.29
N GLY A 389 -15.52 -1.87 0.27
CA GLY A 389 -16.31 -1.62 1.46
C GLY A 389 -16.05 -2.69 2.53
N LEU A 390 -15.65 -2.27 3.74
CA LEU A 390 -15.47 -3.19 4.86
C LEU A 390 -16.84 -3.48 5.49
N PRO A 391 -17.41 -4.70 5.36
CA PRO A 391 -18.79 -4.95 5.74
C PRO A 391 -18.98 -4.95 7.27
N ARG A 392 -20.03 -4.27 7.72
CA ARG A 392 -20.46 -4.22 9.12
C ARG A 392 -21.93 -4.61 9.22
N GLU A 393 -22.23 -5.47 10.16
CA GLU A 393 -23.59 -5.95 10.42
C GLU A 393 -24.19 -5.17 11.59
N ILE A 394 -25.43 -4.69 11.40
CA ILE A 394 -26.21 -4.08 12.47
C ILE A 394 -26.64 -5.19 13.44
N PRO A 395 -26.25 -5.13 14.73
CA PRO A 395 -26.55 -6.16 15.72
C PRO A 395 -28.06 -6.39 15.91
N PRO A 396 -28.51 -7.61 16.26
CA PRO A 396 -29.92 -7.90 16.56
C PRO A 396 -30.56 -7.03 17.64
N ASP A 397 -29.77 -6.58 18.62
CA ASP A 397 -30.19 -5.73 19.76
C ASP A 397 -30.10 -4.22 19.47
N SER A 398 -29.72 -3.84 18.24
CA SER A 398 -29.60 -2.44 17.83
C SER A 398 -30.97 -1.81 17.52
N PRO A 399 -31.15 -0.49 17.76
CA PRO A 399 -32.32 0.24 17.27
C PRO A 399 -32.33 0.42 15.73
N GLY A 400 -31.30 -0.03 15.01
CA GLY A 400 -31.07 0.27 13.60
C GLY A 400 -30.34 1.60 13.41
N VAL A 401 -30.22 2.04 12.16
CA VAL A 401 -29.53 3.30 11.82
C VAL A 401 -30.21 3.99 10.64
N THR A 402 -30.18 5.32 10.61
CA THR A 402 -30.63 6.10 9.45
C THR A 402 -29.42 6.70 8.74
N ILE A 403 -29.29 6.47 7.44
CA ILE A 403 -28.22 7.05 6.60
C ILE A 403 -28.86 7.58 5.33
N LEU A 404 -28.54 8.83 4.95
CA LEU A 404 -29.13 9.51 3.79
C LEU A 404 -30.68 9.46 3.79
N GLY A 405 -31.29 9.58 4.97
CA GLY A 405 -32.74 9.54 5.15
C GLY A 405 -33.38 8.15 5.07
N HIS A 406 -32.61 7.08 4.86
CA HIS A 406 -33.10 5.71 4.80
C HIS A 406 -32.80 4.94 6.10
N TYR A 407 -33.80 4.25 6.63
CA TYR A 407 -33.67 3.45 7.86
C TYR A 407 -33.27 2.00 7.55
N PHE A 408 -32.17 1.56 8.16
CA PHE A 408 -31.64 0.21 8.08
C PHE A 408 -31.86 -0.53 9.41
N PRO A 409 -32.66 -1.62 9.41
CA PRO A 409 -32.92 -2.40 10.61
C PRO A 409 -31.77 -3.38 10.92
N PRO A 410 -31.78 -3.98 12.13
CA PRO A 410 -30.91 -5.10 12.49
C PRO A 410 -30.79 -6.21 11.43
N GLY A 411 -29.59 -6.78 11.30
CA GLY A 411 -29.27 -7.80 10.28
C GLY A 411 -28.89 -7.24 8.91
N THR A 412 -29.05 -5.93 8.68
CA THR A 412 -28.52 -5.27 7.49
C THR A 412 -27.00 -5.17 7.58
N VAL A 413 -26.32 -5.43 6.45
CA VAL A 413 -24.89 -5.23 6.28
C VAL A 413 -24.65 -3.92 5.55
N LEU A 414 -23.81 -3.06 6.12
CA LEU A 414 -23.44 -1.74 5.60
C LEU A 414 -21.93 -1.68 5.36
N SER A 415 -21.51 -1.00 4.31
CA SER A 415 -20.09 -0.71 4.05
C SER A 415 -19.89 0.59 3.29
N VAL A 416 -18.74 1.24 3.50
CA VAL A 416 -18.31 2.41 2.72
C VAL A 416 -17.17 2.01 1.79
N PRO A 417 -17.34 2.07 0.45
CA PRO A 417 -16.32 1.64 -0.49
C PRO A 417 -15.17 2.66 -0.57
N THR A 418 -14.04 2.35 0.06
CA THR A 418 -12.87 3.24 0.14
C THR A 418 -12.41 3.73 -1.22
N TYR A 419 -12.39 2.88 -2.25
CA TYR A 419 -12.01 3.27 -3.60
C TYR A 419 -12.88 4.41 -4.13
N SER A 420 -14.21 4.29 -4.04
CA SER A 420 -15.15 5.32 -4.51
C SER A 420 -15.04 6.62 -3.70
N ILE A 421 -14.88 6.53 -2.37
CA ILE A 421 -14.67 7.72 -1.54
C ILE A 421 -13.36 8.43 -1.91
N HIS A 422 -12.28 7.69 -2.07
CA HIS A 422 -10.96 8.25 -2.39
C HIS A 422 -10.86 8.80 -3.83
N HIS A 423 -11.76 8.41 -4.74
CA HIS A 423 -11.81 8.90 -6.13
C HIS A 423 -13.03 9.82 -6.39
N SER A 424 -13.81 10.17 -5.36
CA SER A 424 -14.96 11.04 -5.51
C SER A 424 -14.55 12.45 -5.95
N ARG A 425 -15.04 12.87 -7.11
CA ARG A 425 -14.81 14.25 -7.61
C ARG A 425 -15.50 15.31 -6.77
N GLU A 426 -16.54 14.94 -6.02
CA GLU A 426 -17.21 15.85 -5.08
C GLU A 426 -16.35 16.15 -3.84
N ILE A 427 -15.49 15.21 -3.44
CA ILE A 427 -14.60 15.33 -2.28
C ILE A 427 -13.22 15.88 -2.70
N TRP A 428 -12.67 15.34 -3.80
CA TRP A 428 -11.28 15.55 -4.19
C TRP A 428 -11.07 16.54 -5.34
N GLY A 429 -12.17 16.99 -5.98
CA GLY A 429 -12.14 17.90 -7.12
C GLY A 429 -12.18 17.19 -8.48
N PRO A 430 -12.24 17.94 -9.59
CA PRO A 430 -12.31 17.38 -10.94
C PRO A 430 -11.10 16.52 -11.30
N ASP A 431 -9.96 16.74 -10.63
CA ASP A 431 -8.68 16.05 -10.78
C ASP A 431 -8.51 14.90 -9.75
N ALA A 432 -9.60 14.35 -9.22
CA ALA A 432 -9.56 13.24 -8.25
C ALA A 432 -8.76 12.02 -8.73
N ASP A 433 -8.75 11.78 -10.04
CA ASP A 433 -8.05 10.65 -10.65
C ASP A 433 -6.56 10.95 -10.95
N GLU A 434 -6.11 12.19 -10.74
CA GLU A 434 -4.72 12.60 -10.95
C GLU A 434 -3.88 12.37 -9.69
N PHE A 435 -2.62 11.95 -9.87
CA PHE A 435 -1.67 11.85 -8.76
C PHE A 435 -1.05 13.21 -8.49
N ARG A 436 -1.52 13.91 -7.45
CA ARG A 436 -1.02 15.24 -7.08
C ARG A 436 -0.74 15.32 -5.57
N PRO A 437 0.51 15.07 -5.14
CA PRO A 437 0.92 15.20 -3.74
C PRO A 437 0.56 16.56 -3.13
N GLU A 438 0.65 17.65 -3.88
CA GLU A 438 0.36 19.01 -3.43
C GLU A 438 -1.07 19.20 -2.88
N ARG A 439 -2.01 18.29 -3.19
CA ARG A 439 -3.35 18.26 -2.59
C ARG A 439 -3.33 18.17 -1.06
N TRP A 440 -2.24 17.63 -0.52
CA TRP A 440 -2.04 17.43 0.92
C TRP A 440 -1.35 18.62 1.61
N ALA A 441 -1.05 19.70 0.89
CA ALA A 441 -0.52 20.93 1.48
C ALA A 441 -1.54 21.62 2.40
N ASP A 442 -2.80 21.68 1.96
CA ASP A 442 -3.92 22.20 2.77
C ASP A 442 -5.23 21.49 2.44
N PRO A 443 -5.40 20.21 2.86
CA PRO A 443 -6.61 19.47 2.59
C PRO A 443 -7.76 19.98 3.45
N SER A 444 -8.94 20.11 2.86
CA SER A 444 -10.17 20.50 3.57
C SER A 444 -10.53 19.49 4.67
N LEU A 445 -11.35 19.91 5.65
CA LEU A 445 -11.82 19.02 6.70
C LEU A 445 -12.57 17.80 6.12
N ARG A 446 -13.37 18.02 5.07
CA ARG A 446 -14.09 16.95 4.35
C ARG A 446 -13.12 15.91 3.77
N GLN A 447 -12.07 16.36 3.08
CA GLN A 447 -11.04 15.48 2.52
C GLN A 447 -10.28 14.69 3.60
N ARG A 448 -9.94 15.33 4.72
CA ARG A 448 -9.29 14.65 5.85
C ARG A 448 -10.18 13.56 6.45
N ASN A 449 -11.48 13.83 6.60
CA ASN A 449 -12.43 12.87 7.15
C ASN A 449 -12.73 11.72 6.17
N ALA A 450 -12.73 12.00 4.87
CA ALA A 450 -12.91 11.01 3.81
C ALA A 450 -11.68 10.11 3.59
N PHE A 451 -10.50 10.51 4.06
CA PHE A 451 -9.26 9.76 3.89
C PHE A 451 -9.11 8.65 4.95
N ILE A 452 -9.47 7.43 4.58
CA ILE A 452 -9.51 6.27 5.48
C ILE A 452 -8.69 5.06 4.98
N PRO A 453 -7.42 5.23 4.55
CA PRO A 453 -6.61 4.11 4.03
C PRO A 453 -6.35 3.03 5.09
N PHE A 454 -6.45 3.39 6.37
CA PHE A 454 -6.30 2.50 7.52
C PHE A 454 -7.64 2.20 8.22
N SER A 455 -8.78 2.52 7.60
CA SER A 455 -10.10 2.57 8.24
C SER A 455 -10.13 3.54 9.44
N THR A 456 -11.29 3.68 10.09
CA THR A 456 -11.43 4.42 11.35
C THR A 456 -12.12 3.56 12.44
N GLY A 457 -12.15 4.11 13.66
CA GLY A 457 -12.84 3.55 14.82
C GLY A 457 -12.20 2.34 15.48
N PRO A 458 -12.96 1.55 16.27
CA PRO A 458 -12.41 0.48 17.11
C PRO A 458 -11.83 -0.68 16.30
N ARG A 459 -12.12 -0.75 15.00
CA ARG A 459 -11.63 -1.77 14.07
C ARG A 459 -10.56 -1.23 13.10
N ALA A 460 -10.10 0.01 13.27
CA ALA A 460 -9.03 0.61 12.47
C ALA A 460 -7.73 -0.22 12.55
N CYS A 461 -6.90 -0.10 11.51
CA CYS A 461 -5.61 -0.79 11.42
C CYS A 461 -4.76 -0.51 12.67
N VAL A 462 -4.38 -1.57 13.37
CA VAL A 462 -3.52 -1.48 14.55
C VAL A 462 -2.07 -1.18 14.18
N GLY A 463 -1.63 -1.65 13.01
CA GLY A 463 -0.26 -1.51 12.51
C GLY A 463 0.04 -0.19 11.80
N ARG A 464 -0.87 0.80 11.83
CA ARG A 464 -0.74 2.06 11.07
C ARG A 464 0.63 2.73 11.25
N ASN A 465 1.07 2.90 12.50
CA ASN A 465 2.33 3.60 12.78
C ASN A 465 3.55 2.83 12.24
N VAL A 466 3.55 1.50 12.34
CA VAL A 466 4.63 0.66 11.80
C VAL A 466 4.65 0.74 10.27
N ALA A 467 3.48 0.64 9.63
CA ALA A 467 3.38 0.75 8.17
C ALA A 467 3.84 2.14 7.69
N GLU A 468 3.45 3.23 8.35
CA GLU A 468 3.90 4.58 8.00
C GLU A 468 5.43 4.74 8.14
N MET A 469 6.02 4.20 9.21
CA MET A 469 7.47 4.18 9.40
C MET A 469 8.18 3.36 8.32
N GLU A 470 7.72 2.13 8.09
CA GLU A 470 8.29 1.20 7.11
C GLU A 470 8.22 1.79 5.69
N MET A 471 7.06 2.35 5.28
CA MET A 471 6.92 3.02 3.99
C MET A 471 7.86 4.22 3.86
N LYS A 472 7.99 5.07 4.89
CA LYS A 472 8.93 6.20 4.86
C LYS A 472 10.36 5.73 4.67
N MET A 473 10.79 4.73 5.43
CA MET A 473 12.16 4.20 5.34
C MET A 473 12.41 3.51 3.99
N ILE A 474 11.48 2.70 3.48
CA ILE A 474 11.57 2.08 2.15
C ILE A 474 11.75 3.16 1.08
N VAL A 475 10.85 4.15 1.04
CA VAL A 475 10.85 5.20 0.02
C VAL A 475 12.08 6.07 0.09
N ALA A 476 12.45 6.53 1.28
CA ALA A 476 13.65 7.32 1.48
C ALA A 476 14.92 6.58 1.03
N THR A 477 14.97 5.27 1.28
CA THR A 477 16.10 4.40 0.92
C THR A 477 16.30 4.32 -0.59
N TRP A 478 15.26 3.93 -1.35
CA TRP A 478 15.42 3.77 -2.79
C TRP A 478 15.47 5.13 -3.51
N ALA A 479 14.65 6.11 -3.10
CA ALA A 479 14.55 7.38 -3.80
C ALA A 479 15.84 8.19 -3.70
N ARG A 480 16.51 8.22 -2.53
CA ARG A 480 17.82 8.90 -2.39
C ARG A 480 18.89 8.29 -3.27
N ARG A 481 18.89 6.96 -3.39
CA ARG A 481 20.02 6.20 -3.94
C ARG A 481 19.96 5.99 -5.45
N TYR A 482 18.77 5.95 -6.04
CA TYR A 482 18.60 5.50 -7.43
C TYR A 482 17.83 6.49 -8.30
N ASP A 483 18.22 6.56 -9.57
CA ASP A 483 17.34 7.04 -10.64
C ASP A 483 16.52 5.83 -11.12
N VAL A 484 15.20 5.99 -11.19
CA VAL A 484 14.26 4.98 -11.69
C VAL A 484 13.49 5.49 -12.89
N PHE A 485 13.18 4.60 -13.84
CA PHE A 485 12.26 4.89 -14.93
C PHE A 485 11.40 3.66 -15.22
N LEU A 486 10.17 3.91 -15.66
CA LEU A 486 9.21 2.85 -15.95
C LEU A 486 9.52 2.19 -17.30
N CYS A 487 9.43 0.86 -17.35
CA CYS A 487 9.57 0.06 -18.56
C CYS A 487 8.22 -0.46 -19.08
N GLN A 488 7.12 0.03 -18.51
CA GLN A 488 5.77 -0.31 -18.91
C GLN A 488 4.85 0.92 -18.82
N ASP A 489 3.84 0.96 -19.68
CA ASP A 489 2.90 2.07 -19.71
C ASP A 489 1.96 2.06 -18.52
N GLU A 490 1.38 0.91 -18.13
CA GLU A 490 0.40 0.86 -17.04
C GLU A 490 0.76 -0.18 -15.98
N MET A 491 0.56 0.16 -14.71
CA MET A 491 0.64 -0.81 -13.62
C MET A 491 -0.71 -1.52 -13.45
N LEU A 492 -0.83 -2.70 -14.05
CA LEU A 492 -2.03 -3.52 -13.93
C LEU A 492 -2.22 -3.99 -12.48
N THR A 493 -3.47 -4.00 -12.03
CA THR A 493 -3.83 -4.48 -10.70
C THR A 493 -4.86 -5.60 -10.74
N ARG A 494 -4.79 -6.50 -9.77
CA ARG A 494 -5.80 -7.53 -9.50
C ARG A 494 -6.25 -7.42 -8.06
N GLU A 495 -7.56 -7.50 -7.86
CA GLU A 495 -8.15 -7.38 -6.53
C GLU A 495 -8.38 -8.76 -5.91
N GLY A 496 -8.01 -8.91 -4.65
CA GLY A 496 -8.52 -9.94 -3.75
C GLY A 496 -9.22 -9.29 -2.56
N PHE A 497 -8.64 -9.44 -1.37
CA PHE A 497 -8.95 -8.52 -0.27
C PHE A 497 -8.31 -7.15 -0.48
N LEU A 498 -7.09 -7.14 -1.02
CA LEU A 498 -6.34 -5.94 -1.40
C LEU A 498 -6.31 -5.76 -2.91
N ARG A 499 -6.14 -4.51 -3.36
CA ARG A 499 -5.78 -4.15 -4.73
C ARG A 499 -4.26 -4.31 -4.87
N LYS A 500 -3.82 -5.23 -5.73
CA LYS A 500 -2.41 -5.60 -5.85
C LYS A 500 -1.87 -5.29 -7.25
N PRO A 501 -0.72 -4.63 -7.40
CA PRO A 501 0.02 -4.65 -8.64
C PRO A 501 0.33 -6.09 -9.08
N LEU A 502 0.30 -6.37 -10.38
CA LEU A 502 0.68 -7.69 -10.92
C LEU A 502 2.19 -7.81 -11.17
N ALA A 503 2.80 -6.72 -11.61
CA ALA A 503 4.24 -6.55 -11.82
C ALA A 503 4.51 -5.04 -12.00
N LEU A 504 5.75 -4.62 -11.77
CA LEU A 504 6.21 -3.28 -12.12
C LEU A 504 7.65 -3.34 -12.62
N GLU A 505 7.79 -3.44 -13.95
CA GLU A 505 9.07 -3.46 -14.66
C GLU A 505 9.66 -2.05 -14.70
N ILE A 506 10.88 -1.92 -14.17
CA ILE A 506 11.61 -0.65 -14.08
C ILE A 506 13.04 -0.81 -14.55
N GLY A 507 13.60 0.29 -15.06
CA GLY A 507 15.04 0.49 -15.15
C GLY A 507 15.55 1.24 -13.94
N LEU A 508 16.65 0.79 -13.37
CA LEU A 508 17.24 1.29 -12.13
C LEU A 508 18.73 1.52 -12.34
N ARG A 509 19.23 2.70 -11.94
CA ARG A 509 20.68 2.98 -11.88
C ARG A 509 21.01 3.80 -10.65
N ARG A 510 22.27 3.76 -10.20
CA ARG A 510 22.72 4.62 -9.11
C ARG A 510 22.60 6.09 -9.51
N ARG A 511 21.99 6.89 -8.62
CA ARG A 511 21.86 8.33 -8.78
C ARG A 511 23.21 9.02 -8.58
N ARG A 512 23.49 10.05 -9.39
CA ARG A 512 24.63 10.95 -9.16
C ARG A 512 24.20 12.04 -8.19
N TRP A 513 24.78 12.04 -7.00
CA TRP A 513 24.55 13.09 -6.01
C TRP A 513 25.11 14.41 -6.51
N VAL A 514 24.25 15.40 -6.72
CA VAL A 514 24.68 16.77 -6.98
C VAL A 514 24.77 17.46 -5.62
N CYS A 515 25.94 17.38 -4.99
CA CYS A 515 26.16 18.04 -3.71
C CYS A 515 25.98 19.56 -3.88
N ALA A 516 25.03 20.16 -3.14
CA ALA A 516 24.76 21.60 -3.19
C ALA A 516 26.00 22.46 -2.88
N TYR A 517 26.98 21.91 -2.15
CA TYR A 517 28.27 22.55 -1.88
C TYR A 517 29.10 22.84 -3.13
N VAL A 518 28.98 22.04 -4.20
CA VAL A 518 29.76 22.25 -5.43
C VAL A 518 29.26 23.47 -6.23
N THR A 519 28.01 23.89 -6.02
CA THR A 519 27.46 25.08 -6.71
C THR A 519 28.00 26.39 -6.10
N VAL A 520 28.29 26.40 -4.79
CA VAL A 520 28.87 27.58 -4.13
C VAL A 520 30.34 27.76 -4.52
N VAL A 521 31.09 26.66 -4.70
CA VAL A 521 32.50 26.75 -5.15
C VAL A 521 32.58 27.23 -6.61
N ARG A 522 31.67 26.79 -7.50
CA ARG A 522 31.64 27.29 -8.89
C ARG A 522 31.27 28.77 -9.02
N HIS A 523 30.46 29.32 -8.11
CA HIS A 523 30.19 30.77 -8.09
C HIS A 523 31.32 31.57 -7.45
N LEU A 524 32.07 30.99 -6.51
CA LEU A 524 33.29 31.60 -5.97
C LEU A 524 34.43 31.60 -6.99
N ASP A 525 34.57 30.57 -7.83
CA ASP A 525 35.57 30.52 -8.90
C ASP A 525 35.31 31.57 -10.00
N VAL A 526 34.04 31.87 -10.29
CA VAL A 526 33.66 32.95 -11.21
C VAL A 526 33.93 34.34 -10.60
N PHE A 527 33.80 34.49 -9.28
CA PHE A 527 34.20 35.71 -8.58
C PHE A 527 35.72 35.85 -8.43
N PHE A 528 36.46 34.74 -8.30
CA PHE A 528 37.92 34.74 -8.26
C PHE A 528 38.54 35.09 -9.62
N TRP A 529 37.87 34.75 -10.73
CA TRP A 529 38.27 35.14 -12.08
C TRP A 529 37.94 36.59 -12.44
N LEU A 530 36.89 37.18 -11.86
CA LEU A 530 36.56 38.60 -12.04
C LEU A 530 37.42 39.54 -11.18
N ALA A 531 38.09 39.03 -10.14
CA ALA A 531 38.99 39.81 -9.28
C ALA A 531 40.44 39.91 -9.80
N LEU A 532 40.82 39.15 -10.83
CA LEU A 532 42.18 39.17 -11.42
C LEU A 532 42.36 40.18 -12.58
N GLY A 533 41.39 41.07 -12.79
CA GLY A 533 41.40 42.08 -13.85
C GLY A 533 41.88 43.49 -13.46
N HIS A 534 42.21 43.74 -12.19
CA HIS A 534 42.68 45.06 -11.73
C HIS A 534 43.85 44.90 -10.76
N GLY A 535 44.89 45.70 -11.02
CA GLY A 535 46.23 45.49 -10.52
C GLY A 535 46.46 45.83 -9.05
N GLU A 536 47.60 45.30 -8.59
CA GLU A 536 48.48 45.80 -7.52
C GLU A 536 47.83 46.34 -6.25
N ALA A 537 47.80 45.49 -5.21
CA ALA A 537 48.37 45.77 -3.88
C ALA A 537 47.69 44.85 -2.84
N LEU A 538 48.38 43.80 -2.39
CA LEU A 538 48.40 43.33 -1.00
C LEU A 538 49.33 42.11 -0.89
N LEU A 539 50.65 42.36 -0.90
CA LEU A 539 51.65 41.40 -0.46
C LEU A 539 51.96 41.72 1.01
N GLY A 540 51.43 40.90 1.92
CA GLY A 540 51.80 40.93 3.32
C GLY A 540 50.68 40.48 4.24
N HIS A 541 50.67 39.18 4.57
CA HIS A 541 50.06 38.50 5.74
C HIS A 541 49.31 37.21 5.35
N LEU A 542 50.04 36.17 4.94
CA LEU A 542 49.52 34.79 4.93
C LEU A 542 50.65 33.78 5.22
N GLU A 543 51.21 33.83 6.42
CA GLU A 543 52.09 32.75 6.93
C GLU A 543 51.59 32.04 8.20
N ASP A 544 50.43 32.39 8.76
CA ASP A 544 50.03 31.91 10.10
C ASP A 544 48.69 31.15 10.16
N LEU A 545 48.40 30.27 9.19
CA LEU A 545 47.24 29.36 9.25
C LEU A 545 47.56 27.91 8.86
N ARG A 546 48.71 27.40 9.34
CA ARG A 546 48.94 25.96 9.51
C ARG A 546 48.98 25.67 11.00
N HIS A 547 47.83 25.35 11.60
CA HIS A 547 47.60 24.43 12.72
C HIS A 547 46.35 24.84 13.54
N GLY A 548 45.33 23.96 13.59
CA GLY A 548 44.36 23.91 14.70
C GLY A 548 42.86 24.17 14.41
N HIS A 549 42.07 23.09 14.44
CA HIS A 549 40.71 22.90 14.97
C HIS A 549 39.65 24.06 15.02
N PHE A 550 38.54 23.90 14.24
CA PHE A 550 37.10 24.32 14.34
C PHE A 550 36.65 25.65 15.04
N PRO A 551 35.39 26.14 14.87
CA PRO A 551 34.62 26.55 13.67
C PRO A 551 34.19 28.05 13.74
N VAL A 552 34.03 28.77 12.62
CA VAL A 552 33.33 30.07 12.64
C VAL A 552 32.40 30.23 11.43
N VAL A 553 31.11 30.32 11.74
CA VAL A 553 30.04 30.80 10.84
C VAL A 553 30.22 32.30 10.66
N VAL A 554 30.43 32.76 9.42
CA VAL A 554 30.34 34.18 9.08
C VAL A 554 29.14 34.37 8.15
N ALA A 555 28.04 34.86 8.71
CA ALA A 555 26.92 35.39 7.96
C ALA A 555 27.22 36.84 7.57
N VAL A 556 27.32 37.14 6.28
CA VAL A 556 27.40 38.52 5.78
C VAL A 556 26.07 38.89 5.15
N ALA A 557 25.31 39.72 5.85
CA ALA A 557 24.13 40.40 5.31
C ALA A 557 24.56 41.74 4.71
N TYR A 558 24.30 41.97 3.42
CA TYR A 558 24.42 43.30 2.82
C TYR A 558 23.04 43.90 2.54
N ARG A 559 22.85 45.08 3.13
CA ARG A 559 21.68 45.96 3.05
C ARG A 559 21.88 46.90 1.86
N LEU A 560 21.08 46.77 0.80
CA LEU A 560 21.11 47.70 -0.33
C LEU A 560 20.30 48.96 0.02
N THR A 561 20.97 50.12 -0.03
CA THR A 561 20.36 51.45 0.12
C THR A 561 20.33 52.11 -1.26
N TYR A 562 19.13 52.45 -1.74
CA TYR A 562 18.90 53.18 -2.99
C TYR A 562 19.05 54.69 -2.78
N VAL A 563 19.87 55.37 -3.59
CA VAL A 563 19.79 56.84 -3.81
C VAL A 563 20.15 57.21 -5.26
N SER A 564 19.13 57.74 -5.94
CA SER A 564 19.03 58.72 -7.05
C SER A 564 20.13 58.90 -8.11
N LEU A 565 19.72 59.01 -9.38
CA LEU A 565 19.53 60.31 -10.07
C LEU A 565 18.90 60.09 -11.45
N GLY A 566 17.89 60.92 -11.75
CA GLY A 566 17.25 60.98 -13.06
C GLY A 566 17.54 62.29 -13.79
N VAL A 567 17.01 62.34 -15.01
CA VAL A 567 16.84 63.48 -15.93
C VAL A 567 18.00 63.77 -16.87
N GLY A 568 17.74 63.61 -18.17
CA GLY A 568 18.13 64.65 -19.15
C GLY A 568 18.76 64.20 -20.47
N ALA A 569 17.90 64.04 -21.49
CA ALA A 569 18.04 64.61 -22.84
C ALA A 569 18.78 63.86 -23.99
N LEU A 570 18.08 63.89 -25.15
CA LEU A 570 18.52 63.90 -26.56
C LEU A 570 18.85 62.55 -27.23
N THR A 571 17.88 61.92 -27.91
CA THR A 571 17.54 62.03 -29.36
C THR A 571 18.48 61.31 -30.34
N GLN A 572 17.94 60.26 -31.00
CA GLN A 572 17.93 59.97 -32.45
C GLN A 572 18.05 58.45 -32.75
N LEU A 573 16.99 57.93 -33.37
CA LEU A 573 16.88 56.69 -34.18
C LEU A 573 17.81 56.78 -35.43
N PRO A 574 18.12 55.71 -36.22
CA PRO A 574 17.16 54.69 -36.65
C PRO A 574 17.65 53.26 -37.00
N VAL A 575 16.62 52.47 -37.35
CA VAL A 575 16.55 51.17 -38.04
C VAL A 575 17.33 51.13 -39.37
N GLY A 576 17.93 49.97 -39.74
CA GLY A 576 18.19 49.63 -41.16
C GLY A 576 19.25 48.56 -41.52
N MET A 577 18.76 47.39 -41.95
CA MET A 577 19.17 46.58 -43.13
C MET A 577 20.56 45.91 -43.33
N ILE A 578 20.50 44.55 -43.43
CA ILE A 578 20.89 43.67 -44.58
C ILE A 578 22.37 43.27 -44.87
N ARG A 579 22.54 41.93 -45.04
CA ARG A 579 23.44 41.09 -45.91
C ARG A 579 24.82 40.58 -45.44
N HIS A 580 24.82 39.26 -45.20
CA HIS A 580 25.59 38.18 -45.86
C HIS A 580 27.07 38.33 -46.26
N GLN A 581 27.90 37.39 -45.76
CA GLN A 581 29.00 36.62 -46.39
C GLN A 581 29.65 35.82 -45.24
N GLY A 582 30.02 34.54 -45.24
CA GLY A 582 30.08 33.41 -46.17
C GLY A 582 30.95 32.33 -45.47
N GLY A 583 30.75 31.03 -45.72
CA GLY A 583 31.72 29.98 -45.37
C GLY A 583 31.14 28.76 -44.64
N TYR A 584 31.07 27.63 -45.36
CA TYR A 584 30.75 26.29 -44.87
C TYR A 584 31.99 25.61 -44.26
N LEU A 585 31.77 24.73 -43.26
CA LEU A 585 32.66 23.59 -43.01
C LEU A 585 31.84 22.32 -42.75
N TYR A 586 32.05 21.31 -43.60
CA TYR A 586 31.52 19.94 -43.52
C TYR A 586 32.53 19.03 -42.80
N LEU A 587 32.04 18.11 -41.97
CA LEU A 587 32.63 16.80 -41.57
C LEU A 587 31.45 16.04 -40.93
N GLY A 588 30.95 14.87 -41.33
CA GLY A 588 31.48 13.75 -42.08
C GLY A 588 31.07 12.48 -41.32
N ILE A 589 29.93 11.86 -41.68
CA ILE A 589 29.39 10.63 -41.08
C ILE A 589 29.85 9.43 -41.94
N PRO A 590 30.37 8.32 -41.37
CA PRO A 590 30.54 7.07 -42.09
C PRO A 590 29.21 6.30 -42.15
N SER A 591 28.82 5.94 -43.37
CA SER A 591 27.69 5.09 -43.74
C SER A 591 27.91 3.61 -43.41
N GLY A 592 26.84 2.91 -43.01
CA GLY A 592 26.82 1.45 -42.98
C GLY A 592 25.47 0.85 -42.60
N TRP A 593 24.67 0.54 -43.63
CA TRP A 593 23.58 -0.45 -43.69
C TRP A 593 22.22 -0.13 -43.05
N SER A 594 21.28 0.22 -43.94
CA SER A 594 19.84 0.00 -43.81
C SER A 594 19.49 -1.44 -44.23
N ASP A 595 18.52 -2.07 -43.57
CA ASP A 595 17.28 -2.60 -44.19
C ASP A 595 16.61 -3.70 -43.35
N ARG A 596 15.27 -3.73 -43.49
CA ARG A 596 14.25 -4.71 -43.06
C ARG A 596 13.55 -4.44 -41.73
N ILE A 597 12.37 -3.83 -41.81
CA ILE A 597 11.15 -4.40 -41.22
C ILE A 597 9.99 -4.18 -42.22
N ALA A 598 9.43 -5.29 -42.68
CA ALA A 598 8.05 -5.42 -43.13
C ALA A 598 7.24 -6.03 -41.97
#